data_AF-A0A3A8R5L9-F1
#
_entry.id   AF-A0A3A8R5L9-F1
#
_cell.length_a   1.000
_cell.length_b   1.000
_cell.length_c   1.000
_cell.angle_alpha   90.00
_cell.angle_beta   90.00
_cell.angle_gamma   90.00
#
_symmetry.space_group_name_H-M   'P 1'
#
loop_
_entity.id
_entity.type
_entity.pdbx_description
1 polymer ?
#
loop_
_entity_poly.entity_id
_entity_poly.type
_entity_poly.pdbx_seq_one_letter_code
_entity_poly.pdbx_strand_id
1 'polypeptide(L)'
;MLRQLREHPEDEGLWWGELWNALYHPGSICSGAYAAIPHVVEVALAHPGPVTRRECAVVVGITVLEGPVDVVPEEFRTDLRTAIAHARRLALEELRVATPRLTTHLHLLMALAGLSGWKRLGDQIDGLAADQLETKCPKCGVPLVLLPEDEGMSISAEPNAAFKPGACRLPVTPAPECTAPLDDGASPREQLLALSLHAGHARAATWLRCLGGTASCPACAETFSLEDPGDSSR
;
A
#
# COMPACT_ATOMS: atom_id res chain seq x y z
N MET A 1 2.66 22.68 12.77
CA MET A 1 1.93 21.59 12.11
C MET A 1 1.06 20.80 13.10
N LEU A 2 1.58 19.90 13.95
CA LEU A 2 0.74 19.08 14.85
C LEU A 2 -0.17 19.86 15.81
N ARG A 3 0.31 20.98 16.36
CA ARG A 3 -0.53 21.90 17.14
C ARG A 3 -1.64 22.53 16.29
N GLN A 4 -1.31 22.92 15.06
CA GLN A 4 -2.26 23.53 14.13
C GLN A 4 -3.35 22.53 13.71
N LEU A 5 -2.99 21.27 13.43
CA LEU A 5 -3.97 20.19 13.20
C LEU A 5 -4.93 19.99 14.38
N ARG A 6 -4.48 20.26 15.61
CA ARG A 6 -5.29 20.14 16.83
C ARG A 6 -6.18 21.36 17.06
N GLU A 7 -5.69 22.55 16.76
CA GLU A 7 -6.37 23.83 17.03
C GLU A 7 -7.28 24.28 15.88
N HIS A 8 -6.99 23.84 14.65
CA HIS A 8 -7.65 24.23 13.40
C HIS A 8 -7.99 23.00 12.52
N PRO A 9 -8.85 22.08 12.99
CA PRO A 9 -9.22 20.89 12.23
C PRO A 9 -9.95 21.19 10.91
N GLU A 10 -10.54 22.37 10.76
CA GLU A 10 -11.15 22.86 9.52
C GLU A 10 -10.15 23.02 8.37
N ASP A 11 -8.87 23.25 8.69
CA ASP A 11 -7.78 23.44 7.75
C ASP A 11 -6.91 22.18 7.60
N GLU A 12 -7.44 21.02 7.97
CA GLU A 12 -6.68 19.76 8.06
C GLU A 12 -5.91 19.44 6.77
N GLY A 13 -6.49 19.69 5.59
CA GLY A 13 -5.82 19.44 4.31
C GLY A 13 -4.52 20.22 4.11
N LEU A 14 -4.46 21.48 4.56
CA LEU A 14 -3.25 22.30 4.49
C LEU A 14 -2.17 21.75 5.42
N TRP A 15 -2.54 21.52 6.68
CA TRP A 15 -1.59 21.13 7.71
C TRP A 15 -1.09 19.70 7.56
N TRP A 16 -1.90 18.79 7.00
CA TRP A 16 -1.45 17.46 6.61
C TRP A 16 -0.45 17.54 5.45
N GLY A 17 -0.68 18.38 4.44
CA GLY A 17 0.27 18.58 3.35
C GLY A 17 1.63 19.09 3.83
N GLU A 18 1.65 20.06 4.75
CA GLU A 18 2.91 20.52 5.37
C GLU A 18 3.59 19.42 6.20
N LEU A 19 2.81 18.66 6.98
CA LEU A 19 3.35 17.58 7.80
C LEU A 19 3.98 16.50 6.92
N TRP A 20 3.32 16.09 5.84
CA TRP A 20 3.88 15.15 4.86
C TRP A 20 5.21 15.64 4.31
N ASN A 21 5.29 16.91 3.88
CA ASN A 21 6.54 17.49 3.37
C ASN A 21 7.69 17.50 4.39
N ALA A 22 7.37 17.54 5.68
CA ALA A 22 8.36 17.55 6.76
C ALA A 22 8.76 16.14 7.23
N LEU A 23 7.85 15.17 7.18
CA LEU A 23 8.09 13.80 7.65
C LEU A 23 8.63 12.89 6.55
N TYR A 24 8.27 13.17 5.30
CA TYR A 24 8.53 12.32 4.15
C TYR A 24 9.30 13.07 3.07
N HIS A 25 10.40 12.47 2.63
CA HIS A 25 11.02 12.79 1.35
C HIS A 25 10.91 11.55 0.46
N PRO A 26 10.77 11.70 -0.87
CA PRO A 26 10.61 10.56 -1.77
C PRO A 26 11.66 9.48 -1.50
N GLY A 27 11.22 8.28 -1.11
CA GLY A 27 12.06 7.13 -0.81
C GLY A 27 12.80 7.18 0.53
N SER A 28 12.45 8.09 1.45
CA SER A 28 13.04 8.13 2.79
C SER A 28 12.16 8.83 3.83
N ILE A 29 11.92 8.12 4.94
CA ILE A 29 11.33 8.69 6.16
C ILE A 29 12.44 9.37 6.98
N CYS A 30 12.20 10.63 7.37
CA CYS A 30 13.10 11.34 8.28
C CYS A 30 13.10 10.69 9.66
N SER A 31 14.25 10.60 10.35
CA SER A 31 14.32 10.06 11.72
C SER A 31 13.41 10.80 12.71
N GLY A 32 13.12 12.09 12.45
CA GLY A 32 12.15 12.88 13.20
C GLY A 32 10.70 12.38 13.10
N ALA A 33 10.38 11.53 12.11
CA ALA A 33 9.06 10.93 11.99
C ALA A 33 8.71 10.05 13.19
N TYR A 34 9.67 9.27 13.71
CA TYR A 34 9.41 8.42 14.89
C TYR A 34 9.00 9.24 16.12
N ALA A 35 9.56 10.44 16.29
CA ALA A 35 9.17 11.35 17.37
C ALA A 35 7.80 12.01 17.11
N ALA A 36 7.39 12.17 15.85
CA ALA A 36 6.11 12.78 15.48
C ALA A 36 4.92 11.81 15.58
N ILE A 37 5.15 10.51 15.35
CA ILE A 37 4.11 9.46 15.28
C ILE A 37 3.18 9.44 16.50
N PRO A 38 3.66 9.51 17.76
CA PRO A 38 2.77 9.47 18.92
C PRO A 38 1.81 10.67 18.93
N HIS A 39 2.31 11.84 18.56
CA HIS A 39 1.52 13.06 18.47
C HIS A 39 0.52 13.05 17.31
N VAL A 40 0.86 12.42 16.18
CA VAL A 40 -0.07 12.19 15.07
C VAL A 40 -1.28 11.37 15.55
N VAL A 41 -1.02 10.29 16.29
CA VAL A 41 -2.07 9.45 16.85
C VAL A 41 -2.91 10.20 17.89
N GLU A 42 -2.29 10.99 18.77
CA GLU A 42 -3.02 11.84 19.72
C GLU A 42 -3.98 12.80 19.01
N VAL A 43 -3.55 13.45 17.93
CA VAL A 43 -4.39 14.36 17.15
C VAL A 43 -5.59 13.60 16.57
N ALA A 44 -5.38 12.43 15.98
CA ALA A 44 -6.45 11.63 15.40
C ALA A 44 -7.44 11.07 16.44
N LEU A 45 -6.98 10.79 17.66
CA LEU A 45 -7.85 10.38 18.76
C LEU A 45 -8.65 11.55 19.34
N ALA A 46 -8.08 12.75 19.40
CA ALA A 46 -8.75 13.95 19.90
C ALA A 46 -9.75 14.52 18.87
N HIS A 47 -9.43 14.45 17.59
CA HIS A 47 -10.23 15.00 16.49
C HIS A 47 -10.45 13.93 15.40
N PRO A 48 -11.43 13.03 15.58
CA PRO A 48 -11.62 11.88 14.71
C PRO A 48 -12.33 12.22 13.39
N GLY A 49 -11.96 13.33 12.74
CA GLY A 49 -12.42 13.65 11.39
C GLY A 49 -11.95 12.58 10.38
N PRO A 50 -12.72 12.29 9.31
CA PRO A 50 -12.40 11.20 8.39
C PRO A 50 -11.07 11.41 7.66
N VAL A 51 -10.69 12.65 7.32
CA VAL A 51 -9.37 12.92 6.72
C VAL A 51 -8.28 12.68 7.75
N THR A 52 -8.33 13.33 8.91
CA THR A 52 -7.35 13.13 9.98
C THR A 52 -7.15 11.67 10.38
N ARG A 53 -8.22 10.86 10.42
CA ARG A 53 -8.13 9.41 10.69
C ARG A 53 -7.39 8.65 9.59
N ARG A 54 -7.68 8.96 8.33
CA ARG A 54 -7.02 8.35 7.16
C ARG A 54 -5.55 8.75 7.08
N GLU A 55 -5.27 10.04 7.20
CA GLU A 55 -3.91 10.57 7.17
C GLU A 55 -3.06 10.00 8.31
N CYS A 56 -3.62 9.89 9.52
CA CYS A 56 -2.95 9.19 10.62
C CYS A 56 -2.65 7.74 10.28
N ALA A 57 -3.61 6.99 9.74
CA ALA A 57 -3.39 5.60 9.35
C ALA A 57 -2.28 5.49 8.29
N VAL A 58 -2.31 6.34 7.27
CA VAL A 58 -1.36 6.32 6.15
C VAL A 58 0.04 6.75 6.59
N VAL A 59 0.20 7.85 7.34
CA VAL A 59 1.52 8.30 7.84
C VAL A 59 2.20 7.22 8.67
N VAL A 60 1.47 6.61 9.62
CA VAL A 60 2.03 5.56 10.46
C VAL A 60 2.34 4.31 9.63
N GLY A 61 1.45 3.95 8.70
CA GLY A 61 1.64 2.80 7.81
C GLY A 61 2.87 2.93 6.91
N ILE A 62 3.05 4.07 6.25
CA ILE A 62 4.24 4.35 5.42
C ILE A 62 5.50 4.38 6.28
N THR A 63 5.44 5.01 7.46
CA THR A 63 6.58 5.04 8.40
C THR A 63 7.05 3.63 8.79
N VAL A 64 6.13 2.67 8.91
CA VAL A 64 6.47 1.28 9.22
C VAL A 64 6.92 0.50 7.98
N LEU A 65 6.34 0.79 6.82
CA LEU A 65 6.64 0.11 5.57
C LEU A 65 8.02 0.52 5.00
N GLU A 66 8.29 1.82 4.95
CA GLU A 66 9.50 2.42 4.39
C GLU A 66 10.56 2.74 5.45
N GLY A 67 10.18 2.81 6.73
CA GLY A 67 11.10 3.13 7.80
C GLY A 67 12.22 2.08 7.92
N PRO A 68 13.49 2.49 8.02
CA PRO A 68 14.58 1.55 8.19
C PRO A 68 14.42 0.74 9.49
N VAL A 69 14.28 -0.58 9.36
CA VAL A 69 13.97 -1.53 10.45
C VAL A 69 14.98 -1.42 11.61
N ASP A 70 16.25 -1.14 11.31
CA ASP A 70 17.35 -1.12 12.28
C ASP A 70 17.57 0.26 12.94
N VAL A 71 16.76 1.27 12.60
CA VAL A 71 17.03 2.67 12.97
C VAL A 71 16.00 3.24 13.94
N VAL A 72 14.95 2.50 14.31
CA VAL A 72 14.00 2.97 15.33
C VAL A 72 14.72 3.16 16.67
N PRO A 73 14.88 4.42 17.14
CA PRO A 73 15.55 4.69 18.42
C PRO A 73 14.80 4.00 19.56
N GLU A 74 15.55 3.46 20.54
CA GLU A 74 14.99 2.67 21.64
C GLU A 74 13.88 3.44 22.37
N GLU A 75 14.07 4.74 22.59
CA GLU A 75 13.09 5.58 23.28
C GLU A 75 11.72 5.65 22.59
N PHE A 76 11.65 5.42 21.27
CA PHE A 76 10.40 5.50 20.50
C PHE A 76 9.76 4.14 20.22
N ARG A 77 10.39 3.01 20.55
CA ARG A 77 9.89 1.67 20.19
C ARG A 77 8.53 1.35 20.81
N THR A 78 8.35 1.69 22.08
CA THR A 78 7.07 1.46 22.77
C THR A 78 5.96 2.35 22.25
N ASP A 79 6.27 3.62 21.99
CA ASP A 79 5.29 4.57 21.48
C ASP A 79 4.90 4.23 20.04
N LEU A 80 5.86 3.86 19.19
CA LEU A 80 5.62 3.39 17.83
C LEU A 80 4.73 2.14 17.83
N ARG A 81 5.00 1.14 18.69
CA ARG A 81 4.16 -0.06 18.79
C ARG A 81 2.72 0.27 19.20
N THR A 82 2.54 1.20 20.13
CA THR A 82 1.22 1.69 20.54
C THR A 82 0.53 2.42 19.39
N ALA A 83 1.25 3.28 18.68
CA ALA A 83 0.75 4.01 17.53
C ALA A 83 0.33 3.07 16.39
N ILE A 84 1.11 2.02 16.11
CA ILE A 84 0.77 0.98 15.13
C ILE A 84 -0.57 0.34 15.46
N ALA A 85 -0.80 -0.04 16.72
CA ALA A 85 -2.07 -0.65 17.12
C ALA A 85 -3.26 0.28 16.88
N HIS A 86 -3.12 1.57 17.20
CA HIS A 86 -4.16 2.57 16.96
C HIS A 86 -4.39 2.84 15.48
N ALA A 87 -3.32 3.09 14.72
CA ALA A 87 -3.38 3.35 13.28
C ALA A 87 -3.97 2.15 12.52
N ARG A 88 -3.64 0.92 12.92
CA ARG A 88 -4.20 -0.29 12.31
C ARG A 88 -5.71 -0.37 12.49
N ARG A 89 -6.20 -0.02 13.68
CA ARG A 89 -7.64 0.06 13.95
C ARG A 89 -8.30 1.14 13.08
N LEU A 90 -7.70 2.32 12.99
CA LEU A 90 -8.21 3.41 12.15
C LEU A 90 -8.26 3.00 10.66
N ALA A 91 -7.19 2.39 10.14
CA ALA A 91 -7.13 1.89 8.76
C ALA A 91 -8.26 0.90 8.48
N LEU A 92 -8.47 -0.06 9.38
CA LEU A 92 -9.52 -1.07 9.23
C LEU A 92 -10.93 -0.47 9.31
N GLU A 93 -11.16 0.49 10.20
CA GLU A 93 -12.42 1.22 10.29
C GLU A 93 -12.69 2.03 9.02
N GLU A 94 -11.70 2.75 8.49
CA GLU A 94 -11.83 3.54 7.26
C GLU A 94 -12.01 2.66 6.00
N LEU A 95 -11.35 1.50 5.94
CA LEU A 95 -11.50 0.55 4.83
C LEU A 95 -12.87 -0.14 4.79
N ARG A 96 -13.58 -0.18 5.92
CA ARG A 96 -14.96 -0.70 5.98
C ARG A 96 -15.99 0.33 5.54
N VAL A 97 -15.62 1.61 5.48
CA VAL A 97 -16.47 2.68 4.97
C VAL A 97 -16.17 2.86 3.49
N ALA A 98 -17.19 3.16 2.68
CA ALA A 98 -16.99 3.48 1.27
C ALA A 98 -16.10 4.72 1.12
N THR A 99 -14.86 4.53 0.66
CA THR A 99 -13.96 5.64 0.31
C THR A 99 -14.23 6.06 -1.14
N PRO A 100 -14.32 7.36 -1.45
CA PRO A 100 -14.76 7.80 -2.78
C PRO A 100 -13.69 7.69 -3.87
N ARG A 101 -12.40 7.59 -3.51
CA ARG A 101 -11.28 7.59 -4.46
C ARG A 101 -10.46 6.31 -4.35
N LEU A 102 -10.16 5.70 -5.50
CA LEU A 102 -9.33 4.50 -5.60
C LEU A 102 -7.94 4.70 -4.99
N THR A 103 -7.28 5.83 -5.27
CA THR A 103 -5.96 6.14 -4.72
C THR A 103 -5.97 6.20 -3.19
N THR A 104 -6.95 6.87 -2.59
CA THR A 104 -7.14 6.88 -1.14
C THR A 104 -7.38 5.46 -0.59
N HIS A 105 -8.14 4.63 -1.30
CA HIS A 105 -8.36 3.24 -0.91
C HIS A 105 -7.06 2.42 -0.94
N LEU A 106 -6.26 2.52 -2.00
CA LEU A 106 -4.97 1.82 -2.12
C LEU A 106 -3.99 2.25 -1.03
N HIS A 107 -3.90 3.56 -0.72
CA HIS A 107 -3.05 4.02 0.37
C HIS A 107 -3.48 3.46 1.74
N LEU A 108 -4.78 3.29 1.98
CA LEU A 108 -5.27 2.65 3.20
C LEU A 108 -4.98 1.15 3.24
N LEU A 109 -5.09 0.44 2.12
CA LEU A 109 -4.72 -0.98 2.00
C LEU A 109 -3.21 -1.17 2.24
N MET A 110 -2.38 -0.32 1.61
CA MET A 110 -0.94 -0.27 1.82
C MET A 110 -0.59 -0.01 3.28
N ALA A 111 -1.23 0.98 3.89
CA ALA A 111 -1.03 1.29 5.30
C ALA A 111 -1.41 0.10 6.20
N LEU A 112 -2.57 -0.53 5.97
CA LEU A 112 -2.99 -1.71 6.70
C LEU A 112 -2.00 -2.89 6.54
N ALA A 113 -1.47 -3.10 5.34
CA ALA A 113 -0.45 -4.10 5.08
C ALA A 113 0.83 -3.83 5.87
N GLY A 114 1.35 -2.59 5.83
CA GLY A 114 2.52 -2.18 6.61
C GLY A 114 2.32 -2.35 8.11
N LEU A 115 1.19 -1.86 8.64
CA LEU A 115 0.81 -1.94 10.05
C LEU A 115 0.56 -3.39 10.54
N SER A 116 0.33 -4.32 9.61
CA SER A 116 0.13 -5.74 9.90
C SER A 116 1.37 -6.59 9.67
N GLY A 117 2.50 -5.98 9.26
CA GLY A 117 3.75 -6.67 8.99
C GLY A 117 3.81 -7.38 7.64
N TRP A 118 2.85 -7.12 6.73
CA TRP A 118 2.79 -7.72 5.40
C TRP A 118 3.63 -6.92 4.40
N LYS A 119 4.91 -6.69 4.72
CA LYS A 119 5.79 -5.73 4.03
C LYS A 119 5.71 -5.86 2.51
N ARG A 120 5.93 -7.07 1.99
CA ARG A 120 5.93 -7.32 0.55
C ARG A 120 4.61 -6.95 -0.14
N LEU A 121 3.48 -7.26 0.49
CA LEU A 121 2.17 -6.89 -0.03
C LEU A 121 1.96 -5.38 0.03
N GLY A 122 2.46 -4.73 1.10
CA GLY A 122 2.51 -3.27 1.21
C GLY A 122 3.30 -2.64 0.05
N ASP A 123 4.52 -3.11 -0.20
CA ASP A 123 5.38 -2.63 -1.29
C ASP A 123 4.72 -2.82 -2.67
N GLN A 124 4.03 -3.96 -2.88
CA GLN A 124 3.29 -4.19 -4.12
C GLN A 124 2.11 -3.22 -4.29
N ILE A 125 1.36 -2.93 -3.22
CA ILE A 125 0.24 -1.98 -3.27
C ILE A 125 0.73 -0.54 -3.45
N ASP A 126 1.87 -0.19 -2.84
CA ASP A 126 2.53 1.10 -3.08
C ASP A 126 2.89 1.25 -4.56
N GLY A 127 3.53 0.23 -5.15
CA GLY A 127 3.80 0.18 -6.59
C GLY A 127 2.54 0.31 -7.45
N LEU A 128 1.41 -0.26 -7.03
CA LEU A 128 0.12 -0.06 -7.72
C LEU A 128 -0.41 1.36 -7.59
N ALA A 129 -0.32 1.97 -6.40
CA ALA A 129 -0.78 3.33 -6.16
C ALA A 129 0.06 4.37 -6.92
N ALA A 130 1.33 4.06 -7.15
CA ALA A 130 2.29 4.89 -7.86
C ALA A 130 2.40 4.59 -9.37
N ASP A 131 1.60 3.67 -9.92
CA ASP A 131 1.70 3.15 -11.30
C ASP A 131 3.11 2.65 -11.68
N GLN A 132 3.86 2.11 -10.71
CA GLN A 132 5.28 1.73 -10.81
C GLN A 132 5.54 0.32 -10.26
N LEU A 133 4.59 -0.61 -10.46
CA LEU A 133 4.78 -1.98 -9.99
C LEU A 133 5.79 -2.72 -10.88
N GLU A 134 6.96 -3.01 -10.33
CA GLU A 134 8.04 -3.71 -11.04
C GLU A 134 8.32 -5.11 -10.47
N THR A 135 8.82 -6.00 -11.31
CA THR A 135 9.33 -7.31 -10.93
C THR A 135 10.42 -7.77 -11.91
N LYS A 136 10.91 -9.00 -11.77
CA LYS A 136 11.85 -9.63 -12.71
C LYS A 136 11.30 -10.98 -13.14
N CYS A 137 11.64 -11.39 -14.36
CA CYS A 137 11.36 -12.76 -14.78
C CYS A 137 12.26 -13.75 -14.01
N PRO A 138 11.71 -14.78 -13.32
CA PRO A 138 12.52 -15.76 -12.59
C PRO A 138 13.49 -16.54 -13.47
N LYS A 139 13.18 -16.71 -14.76
CA LYS A 139 14.00 -17.52 -15.68
C LYS A 139 15.09 -16.75 -16.39
N CYS A 140 14.76 -15.59 -16.96
CA CYS A 140 15.72 -14.82 -17.77
C CYS A 140 16.22 -13.54 -17.08
N GLY A 141 15.68 -13.17 -15.92
CA GLY A 141 16.12 -12.02 -15.13
C GLY A 141 15.80 -10.65 -15.71
N VAL A 142 15.13 -10.57 -16.87
CA VAL A 142 14.72 -9.28 -17.46
C VAL A 142 13.79 -8.54 -16.50
N PRO A 143 13.98 -7.22 -16.30
CA PRO A 143 13.02 -6.41 -15.56
C PRO A 143 11.67 -6.40 -16.30
N LEU A 144 10.61 -6.44 -15.52
CA LEU A 144 9.24 -6.46 -15.98
C LEU A 144 8.45 -5.37 -15.26
N VAL A 145 7.61 -4.68 -15.99
CA VAL A 145 6.66 -3.70 -15.44
C VAL A 145 5.25 -4.28 -15.49
N LEU A 146 4.54 -4.20 -14.39
CA LEU A 146 3.12 -4.51 -14.29
C LEU A 146 2.32 -3.21 -14.41
N LEU A 147 1.35 -3.22 -15.31
CA LEU A 147 0.58 -2.05 -15.68
C LEU A 147 -0.87 -2.27 -15.22
N PRO A 148 -1.33 -1.53 -14.20
CA PRO A 148 -2.72 -1.59 -13.77
C PRO A 148 -3.65 -1.02 -14.87
N GLU A 149 -4.70 -1.76 -15.21
CA GLU A 149 -5.69 -1.39 -16.23
C GLU A 149 -7.09 -1.34 -15.60
N ASP A 150 -8.10 -0.87 -16.33
CA ASP A 150 -9.47 -0.76 -15.80
C ASP A 150 -10.07 -2.13 -15.45
N GLU A 151 -9.80 -3.15 -16.28
CA GLU A 151 -10.37 -4.50 -16.16
C GLU A 151 -9.35 -5.57 -15.71
N GLY A 152 -8.14 -5.17 -15.31
CA GLY A 152 -7.09 -6.13 -14.99
C GLY A 152 -5.72 -5.51 -14.88
N MET A 153 -4.73 -6.26 -15.34
CA MET A 153 -3.33 -5.87 -15.34
C MET A 153 -2.63 -6.51 -16.52
N SER A 154 -1.65 -5.82 -17.10
CA SER A 154 -0.76 -6.39 -18.11
C SER A 154 0.69 -6.33 -17.65
N ILE A 155 1.55 -7.13 -18.29
CA ILE A 155 2.97 -7.19 -18.01
C ILE A 155 3.77 -6.90 -19.29
N SER A 156 4.85 -6.13 -19.16
CA SER A 156 5.77 -5.84 -20.25
C SER A 156 7.23 -5.99 -19.82
N ALA A 157 8.11 -6.34 -20.76
CA ALA A 157 9.56 -6.26 -20.58
C ALA A 157 10.15 -4.90 -20.98
N GLU A 158 9.29 -3.98 -21.44
CA GLU A 158 9.70 -2.62 -21.83
C GLU A 158 9.43 -1.65 -20.66
N PRO A 159 10.45 -0.98 -20.11
CA PRO A 159 10.28 -0.16 -18.89
C PRO A 159 9.38 1.06 -19.09
N ASN A 160 9.28 1.56 -20.33
CA ASN A 160 8.40 2.68 -20.69
C ASN A 160 7.09 2.22 -21.34
N ALA A 161 6.70 0.95 -21.15
CA ALA A 161 5.53 0.37 -21.80
C ALA A 161 4.27 1.21 -21.55
N ALA A 162 4.08 1.77 -20.35
CA ALA A 162 2.96 2.65 -20.01
C ALA A 162 2.73 3.79 -21.02
N PHE A 163 3.83 4.39 -21.51
CA PHE A 163 3.80 5.57 -22.38
C PHE A 163 4.11 5.27 -23.84
N LYS A 164 4.43 4.01 -24.18
CA LYS A 164 4.83 3.60 -25.53
C LYS A 164 3.66 2.89 -26.24
N PRO A 165 3.06 3.52 -27.27
CA PRO A 165 2.09 2.85 -28.11
C PRO A 165 2.69 1.60 -28.77
N GLY A 166 1.96 0.49 -28.75
CA GLY A 166 2.40 -0.77 -29.36
C GLY A 166 3.48 -1.52 -28.59
N ALA A 167 3.79 -1.13 -27.34
CA ALA A 167 4.64 -1.94 -26.47
C ALA A 167 4.10 -3.36 -26.34
N CYS A 168 4.99 -4.35 -26.31
CA CYS A 168 4.58 -5.74 -26.12
C CYS A 168 4.08 -5.93 -24.69
N ARG A 169 2.77 -6.16 -24.55
CA ARG A 169 2.10 -6.38 -23.26
C ARG A 169 1.34 -7.70 -23.32
N LEU A 170 1.49 -8.52 -22.28
CA LEU A 170 0.73 -9.75 -22.11
C LEU A 170 -0.23 -9.58 -20.92
N PRO A 171 -1.45 -10.10 -20.99
CA PRO A 171 -2.39 -10.01 -19.87
C PRO A 171 -1.89 -10.84 -18.68
N VAL A 172 -2.07 -10.32 -17.47
CA VAL A 172 -1.92 -11.08 -16.23
C VAL A 172 -3.17 -11.92 -16.03
N THR A 173 -3.00 -13.19 -15.67
CA THR A 173 -4.12 -14.08 -15.32
C THR A 173 -4.42 -13.92 -13.83
N PRO A 174 -5.58 -13.36 -13.42
CA PRO A 174 -5.89 -13.16 -12.01
C PRO A 174 -6.02 -14.48 -11.26
N ALA A 175 -5.76 -14.46 -9.95
CA ALA A 175 -6.07 -15.58 -9.06
C ALA A 175 -7.56 -15.97 -9.18
N PRO A 176 -7.89 -17.26 -9.02
CA PRO A 176 -9.28 -17.71 -8.97
C PRO A 176 -10.06 -16.99 -7.86
N GLU A 177 -11.37 -16.81 -8.06
CA GLU A 177 -12.22 -16.24 -7.03
C GLU A 177 -12.28 -17.17 -5.82
N CYS A 178 -11.90 -16.65 -4.66
CA CYS A 178 -12.13 -17.36 -3.42
C CYS A 178 -13.61 -17.19 -3.07
N THR A 179 -14.40 -18.24 -3.28
CA THR A 179 -15.85 -18.27 -2.97
C THR A 179 -16.12 -18.77 -1.55
N ALA A 180 -15.09 -19.22 -0.84
CA ALA A 180 -15.21 -19.64 0.55
C ALA A 180 -15.38 -18.41 1.47
N PRO A 181 -16.14 -18.52 2.57
CA PRO A 181 -16.15 -17.51 3.62
C PRO A 181 -14.72 -17.27 4.10
N LEU A 182 -14.35 -16.00 4.32
CA LEU A 182 -13.08 -15.67 4.97
C LEU A 182 -13.08 -16.30 6.36
N ASP A 183 -12.27 -17.33 6.54
CA ASP A 183 -11.97 -17.89 7.85
C ASP A 183 -10.68 -17.25 8.41
N ASP A 184 -10.32 -17.62 9.64
CA ASP A 184 -9.09 -17.15 10.29
C ASP A 184 -7.81 -17.58 9.55
N GLY A 185 -7.92 -18.38 8.48
CA GLY A 185 -6.82 -18.82 7.62
C GLY A 185 -6.65 -18.02 6.33
N ALA A 186 -7.51 -17.03 6.06
CA ALA A 186 -7.43 -16.22 4.85
C ALA A 186 -6.06 -15.52 4.73
N SER A 187 -5.44 -15.62 3.55
CA SER A 187 -4.18 -14.95 3.27
C SER A 187 -4.31 -13.42 3.41
N PRO A 188 -3.24 -12.69 3.75
CA PRO A 188 -3.22 -11.23 3.78
C PRO A 188 -3.90 -10.56 2.58
N ARG A 189 -3.63 -11.07 1.37
CA ARG A 189 -4.20 -10.57 0.12
C ARG A 189 -5.71 -10.78 0.04
N GLU A 190 -6.20 -11.95 0.46
CA GLU A 190 -7.65 -12.24 0.49
C GLU A 190 -8.39 -11.33 1.48
N GLN A 191 -7.77 -11.03 2.62
CA GLN A 191 -8.33 -10.08 3.59
C GLN A 191 -8.47 -8.67 2.98
N LEU A 192 -7.43 -8.17 2.29
CA LEU A 192 -7.46 -6.86 1.62
C LEU A 192 -8.44 -6.84 0.44
N LEU A 193 -8.55 -7.95 -0.31
CA LEU A 193 -9.49 -8.10 -1.41
C LEU A 193 -10.92 -8.01 -0.90
N ALA A 194 -11.24 -8.70 0.19
CA ALA A 194 -12.56 -8.66 0.80
C ALA A 194 -12.95 -7.26 1.30
N LEU A 195 -12.00 -6.55 1.92
CA LEU A 195 -12.19 -5.15 2.30
C LEU A 195 -12.48 -4.26 1.08
N SER A 196 -11.77 -4.48 -0.02
CA SER A 196 -11.97 -3.75 -1.28
C SER A 196 -13.36 -3.99 -1.85
N LEU A 197 -13.81 -5.25 -1.90
CA LEU A 197 -15.15 -5.62 -2.36
C LEU A 197 -16.24 -5.02 -1.47
N HIS A 198 -16.07 -5.11 -0.15
CA HIS A 198 -17.01 -4.55 0.82
C HIS A 198 -17.17 -3.03 0.66
N ALA A 199 -16.07 -2.33 0.39
CA ALA A 199 -16.06 -0.89 0.15
C ALA A 199 -16.53 -0.48 -1.26
N GLY A 200 -16.86 -1.43 -2.13
CA GLY A 200 -17.29 -1.17 -3.52
C GLY A 200 -16.14 -0.89 -4.50
N HIS A 201 -14.89 -1.10 -4.10
CA HIS A 201 -13.70 -0.91 -4.94
C HIS A 201 -13.39 -2.17 -5.77
N ALA A 202 -14.26 -2.47 -6.74
CA ALA A 202 -14.09 -3.62 -7.63
C ALA A 202 -12.74 -3.61 -8.36
N ARG A 203 -12.26 -2.43 -8.77
CA ARG A 203 -10.95 -2.28 -9.44
C ARG A 203 -9.78 -2.65 -8.54
N ALA A 204 -9.77 -2.18 -7.29
CA ALA A 204 -8.75 -2.58 -6.31
C ALA A 204 -8.79 -4.10 -6.05
N ALA A 205 -10.00 -4.67 -5.92
CA ALA A 205 -10.16 -6.11 -5.77
C ALA A 205 -9.60 -6.90 -6.98
N THR A 206 -9.86 -6.44 -8.20
CA THR A 206 -9.30 -7.03 -9.43
C THR A 206 -7.77 -6.97 -9.43
N TRP A 207 -7.18 -5.84 -9.07
CA TRP A 207 -5.72 -5.71 -8.99
C TRP A 207 -5.11 -6.60 -7.91
N LEU A 208 -5.73 -6.70 -6.74
CA LEU A 208 -5.31 -7.64 -5.70
C LEU A 208 -5.39 -9.09 -6.17
N ARG A 209 -6.40 -9.47 -6.98
CA ARG A 209 -6.42 -10.79 -7.63
C ARG A 209 -5.29 -10.97 -8.63
N CYS A 210 -4.93 -9.93 -9.38
CA CYS A 210 -3.80 -9.96 -10.32
C CYS A 210 -2.47 -10.16 -9.59
N LEU A 211 -2.24 -9.49 -8.46
CA LEU A 211 -1.04 -9.72 -7.62
C LEU A 211 -0.92 -11.17 -7.14
N GLY A 212 -2.07 -11.83 -6.98
CA GLY A 212 -2.18 -13.23 -6.64
C GLY A 212 -2.10 -14.21 -7.79
N GLY A 213 -2.03 -13.69 -9.01
CA GLY A 213 -2.20 -14.43 -10.24
C GLY A 213 -0.90 -14.95 -10.82
N THR A 214 -0.97 -15.26 -12.11
CA THR A 214 0.18 -15.68 -12.91
C THR A 214 0.41 -14.73 -14.09
N ALA A 215 1.66 -14.58 -14.47
CA ALA A 215 2.06 -13.76 -15.62
C ALA A 215 3.02 -14.54 -16.50
N SER A 216 3.00 -14.24 -17.81
CA SER A 216 3.97 -14.79 -18.76
C SER A 216 4.96 -13.71 -19.17
N CYS A 217 6.26 -14.02 -19.11
CA CYS A 217 7.32 -13.10 -19.51
C CYS A 217 7.26 -12.84 -21.02
N PRO A 218 7.10 -11.58 -21.48
CA PRO A 218 7.05 -11.27 -22.91
C PRO A 218 8.36 -11.57 -23.66
N ALA A 219 9.49 -11.69 -22.96
CA ALA A 219 10.81 -11.94 -23.55
C ALA A 219 11.15 -13.43 -23.73
N CYS A 220 10.76 -14.30 -22.78
CA CYS A 220 11.14 -15.72 -22.79
C CYS A 220 9.96 -16.69 -22.66
N ALA A 221 8.73 -16.18 -22.62
CA ALA A 221 7.47 -16.91 -22.49
C ALA A 221 7.32 -17.75 -21.21
N GLU A 222 8.19 -17.59 -20.22
CA GLU A 222 8.06 -18.27 -18.93
C GLU A 222 6.83 -17.77 -18.19
N THR A 223 5.98 -18.68 -17.71
CA THR A 223 4.85 -18.37 -16.84
C THR A 223 5.24 -18.57 -15.39
N PHE A 224 4.97 -17.58 -14.54
CA PHE A 224 5.35 -17.60 -13.14
C PHE A 224 4.28 -16.96 -12.24
N SER A 225 4.34 -17.25 -10.94
CA SER A 225 3.45 -16.66 -9.93
C SER A 225 3.93 -15.26 -9.55
N LEU A 226 3.00 -14.31 -9.43
CA LEU A 226 3.30 -12.96 -8.94
C LEU A 226 3.40 -12.89 -7.41
N GLU A 227 2.89 -13.91 -6.70
CA GLU A 227 3.06 -14.06 -5.24
C GLU A 227 4.43 -14.58 -4.85
N ASP A 228 5.14 -15.21 -5.77
CA ASP A 228 6.48 -15.70 -5.56
C ASP A 228 7.22 -15.71 -6.90
N PRO A 229 7.68 -14.55 -7.37
CA PRO A 229 8.34 -14.42 -8.66
C PRO A 229 9.75 -15.05 -8.65
N GLY A 230 10.10 -15.83 -7.63
CA GLY A 230 11.46 -16.27 -7.37
C GLY A 230 12.25 -15.15 -6.70
N ASP A 231 12.85 -15.49 -5.57
CA ASP A 231 13.69 -14.66 -4.72
C ASP A 231 14.48 -13.58 -5.48
N SER A 232 13.98 -12.34 -5.43
CA SER A 232 14.71 -11.14 -5.85
C SER A 232 15.30 -10.49 -4.60
N SER A 233 16.07 -11.26 -3.83
CA SER A 233 16.99 -10.72 -2.83
C SER A 233 17.95 -9.74 -3.51
N ARG A 234 17.71 -8.44 -3.32
CA ARG A 234 18.71 -7.40 -3.03
C ARG A 234 18.01 -6.06 -2.76
#